data_AF-A0A966TI11-F1
#
_entry.id   AF-A0A966TI11-F1
#
_cell.length_a   1.000
_cell.length_b   1.000
_cell.length_c   1.000
_cell.angle_alpha   90.00
_cell.angle_beta   90.00
_cell.angle_gamma   90.00
#
_symmetry.space_group_name_H-M   'P 1'
#
loop_
_entity.id
_entity.type
_entity.pdbx_description
1 polymer ?
#
loop_
_entity_poly.entity_id
_entity_poly.type
_entity_poly.pdbx_seq_one_letter_code
_entity_poly.pdbx_strand_id
1 'polypeptide(L)'
;MDPSFSTVNDFLRQAADAKAGKKEAIASSISPHLQDPGTVGVPPSFARGINHLVNNYGDEAYRQIALFALGKWFETHTEAAEDFFGTGQLPEACACMMDATRISDSLHLVCEVGSLGGSQEWKEMLEKEISQAILEDIEER
;
A
#
# COMPACT_ATOMS: atom_id res chain seq x y z
N MET A 1 -5.47 41.21 -39.70
CA MET A 1 -6.58 40.38 -39.19
C MET A 1 -5.90 39.31 -38.37
N ASP A 2 -5.74 39.53 -37.06
CA ASP A 2 -5.07 38.57 -36.18
C ASP A 2 -5.96 37.34 -36.02
N PRO A 3 -5.46 36.11 -36.30
CA PRO A 3 -6.18 34.91 -35.92
C PRO A 3 -6.26 34.88 -34.38
N SER A 4 -7.46 35.09 -33.86
CA SER A 4 -7.70 35.31 -32.44
C SER A 4 -7.22 34.12 -31.59
N PHE A 5 -6.22 34.37 -30.74
CA PHE A 5 -5.74 33.48 -29.67
C PHE A 5 -6.83 33.10 -28.64
N SER A 6 -8.09 33.53 -28.81
CA SER A 6 -9.22 33.16 -27.94
C SER A 6 -9.68 31.71 -28.12
N THR A 7 -9.70 31.18 -29.34
CA THR A 7 -10.31 29.88 -29.64
C THR A 7 -9.53 28.68 -29.11
N VAL A 8 -8.20 28.75 -29.07
CA VAL A 8 -7.35 27.69 -28.49
C VAL A 8 -7.45 27.71 -26.96
N ASN A 9 -7.44 28.90 -26.36
CA ASN A 9 -7.60 29.04 -24.91
C ASN A 9 -9.00 28.59 -24.46
N ASP A 10 -10.05 28.88 -25.23
CA ASP A 10 -11.41 28.43 -24.98
C ASP A 10 -11.55 26.91 -25.15
N PHE A 11 -10.89 26.30 -26.15
CA PHE A 11 -10.86 24.85 -26.33
C PHE A 11 -10.12 24.15 -25.18
N LEU A 12 -8.96 24.67 -24.76
CA LEU A 12 -8.20 24.12 -23.64
C LEU A 12 -8.98 24.25 -22.33
N ARG A 13 -9.71 25.35 -22.14
CA ARG A 13 -10.60 25.55 -20.99
C ARG A 13 -11.77 24.58 -21.01
N GLN A 14 -12.46 24.42 -22.15
CA GLN A 14 -13.54 23.43 -22.30
C GLN A 14 -13.05 21.98 -22.13
N ALA A 15 -11.85 21.66 -22.62
CA ALA A 15 -11.24 20.35 -22.42
C ALA A 15 -10.85 20.10 -20.95
N ALA A 16 -10.36 21.14 -20.26
CA ALA A 16 -10.08 21.09 -18.83
C ALA A 16 -11.37 20.92 -18.01
N ASP A 17 -12.43 21.67 -18.33
CA ASP A 17 -13.72 21.61 -17.67
C ASP A 17 -14.42 20.26 -17.92
N ALA A 18 -14.36 19.73 -19.14
CA ALA A 18 -14.87 18.39 -19.46
C ALA A 18 -14.08 17.28 -18.74
N LYS A 19 -12.75 17.45 -18.58
CA LYS A 19 -11.91 16.53 -17.81
C LYS A 19 -12.19 16.62 -16.31
N ALA A 20 -12.44 17.81 -15.79
CA ALA A 20 -12.84 18.04 -14.41
C ALA A 20 -14.19 17.40 -14.11
N GLY A 21 -15.20 17.63 -14.96
CA GLY A 21 -16.52 17.00 -14.83
C GLY A 21 -16.48 15.47 -14.92
N LYS A 22 -15.62 14.90 -15.78
CA LYS A 22 -15.37 13.44 -15.81
C LYS A 22 -14.71 12.94 -14.54
N LYS A 23 -13.72 13.67 -14.01
CA LYS A 23 -13.03 13.30 -12.77
C LYS A 23 -13.98 13.33 -11.57
N GLU A 24 -14.84 14.34 -11.50
CA GLU A 24 -15.86 14.47 -10.47
C GLU A 24 -16.90 13.36 -10.56
N ALA A 25 -17.42 13.06 -11.75
CA ALA A 25 -18.35 11.94 -11.95
C ALA A 25 -17.75 10.59 -11.55
N ILE A 26 -16.48 10.34 -11.89
CA ILE A 26 -15.75 9.13 -11.48
C ILE A 26 -15.58 9.10 -9.95
N ALA A 27 -15.19 10.22 -9.33
CA ALA A 27 -15.05 10.31 -7.88
C ALA A 27 -16.37 10.05 -7.15
N SER A 28 -17.48 10.62 -7.63
CA SER A 28 -18.82 10.39 -7.11
C SER A 28 -19.26 8.93 -7.25
N SER A 29 -18.84 8.23 -8.31
CA SER A 29 -19.12 6.80 -8.46
C SER A 29 -18.29 5.89 -7.56
N ILE A 30 -17.05 6.29 -7.22
CA ILE A 30 -16.13 5.48 -6.40
C ILE A 30 -16.37 5.71 -4.90
N SER A 31 -16.73 6.92 -4.51
CA SER A 31 -16.86 7.33 -3.10
C SER A 31 -17.73 6.39 -2.26
N PRO A 32 -18.91 5.91 -2.71
CA PRO A 32 -19.71 4.97 -1.92
C PRO A 32 -18.99 3.65 -1.62
N HIS A 33 -18.16 3.16 -2.55
CA HIS A 33 -17.39 1.94 -2.37
C HIS A 33 -16.25 2.12 -1.37
N LEU A 34 -15.62 3.30 -1.34
CA LEU A 34 -14.55 3.58 -0.36
C LEU A 34 -15.06 3.76 1.08
N GLN A 35 -16.36 3.96 1.27
CA GLN A 35 -16.99 4.04 2.59
C GLN A 35 -17.52 2.69 3.09
N ASP A 36 -17.52 1.67 2.23
CA ASP A 36 -17.93 0.32 2.62
C ASP A 36 -16.81 -0.36 3.44
N PRO A 37 -17.06 -0.77 4.70
CA PRO A 37 -16.07 -1.46 5.53
C PRO A 37 -15.55 -2.77 4.93
N GLY A 38 -16.28 -3.38 3.99
CA GLY A 38 -15.85 -4.58 3.28
C GLY A 38 -14.93 -4.33 2.08
N THR A 39 -14.77 -3.07 1.65
CA THR A 39 -13.97 -2.74 0.48
C THR A 39 -12.50 -2.55 0.84
N VAL A 40 -11.64 -3.40 0.27
CA VAL A 40 -10.18 -3.26 0.40
C VAL A 40 -9.66 -2.29 -0.65
N GLY A 41 -9.12 -1.15 -0.20
CA GLY A 41 -8.55 -0.13 -1.08
C GLY A 41 -7.06 -0.38 -1.37
N VAL A 42 -6.71 -0.62 -2.63
CA VAL A 42 -5.31 -0.70 -3.09
C VAL A 42 -5.07 0.32 -4.21
N PRO A 43 -4.10 1.23 -4.07
CA PRO A 43 -3.76 2.16 -5.15
C PRO A 43 -3.41 1.42 -6.45
N PRO A 44 -3.91 1.84 -7.63
CA PRO A 44 -3.66 1.12 -8.89
C PRO A 44 -2.17 1.00 -9.28
N SER A 45 -1.33 1.95 -8.89
CA SER A 45 0.13 1.86 -9.07
C SER A 45 0.71 0.70 -8.25
N PHE A 46 0.28 0.58 -7.00
CA PHE A 46 0.73 -0.46 -6.09
C PHE A 46 0.21 -1.83 -6.53
N ALA A 47 -1.07 -1.94 -6.90
CA ALA A 47 -1.65 -3.16 -7.44
C ALA A 47 -0.89 -3.70 -8.66
N ARG A 48 -0.43 -2.82 -9.57
CA ARG A 48 0.41 -3.21 -10.71
C ARG A 48 1.76 -3.78 -10.27
N GLY A 49 2.39 -3.20 -9.26
CA GLY A 49 3.65 -3.72 -8.69
C GLY A 49 3.46 -5.10 -8.06
N ILE A 50 2.40 -5.28 -7.27
CA ILE A 50 2.04 -6.57 -6.68
C ILE A 50 1.82 -7.62 -7.77
N ASN A 51 1.02 -7.30 -8.79
CA ASN A 51 0.75 -8.22 -9.90
C ASN A 51 2.03 -8.59 -10.66
N HIS A 52 2.98 -7.68 -10.79
CA HIS A 52 4.28 -8.00 -11.41
C HIS A 52 5.06 -9.02 -10.57
N LEU A 53 5.14 -8.83 -9.25
CA LEU A 53 5.78 -9.77 -8.34
C LEU A 53 5.09 -11.14 -8.37
N VAL A 54 3.76 -11.17 -8.33
CA VAL A 54 2.97 -12.41 -8.36
C VAL A 54 3.18 -13.17 -9.67
N ASN A 55 3.24 -12.48 -10.81
CA ASN A 55 3.48 -13.12 -12.09
C ASN A 55 4.87 -13.78 -12.19
N ASN A 56 5.86 -13.23 -11.49
CA ASN A 56 7.24 -13.74 -11.52
C ASN A 56 7.53 -14.77 -10.42
N TYR A 57 6.88 -14.63 -9.25
CA TYR A 57 7.22 -15.34 -8.02
C TYR A 57 6.01 -16.03 -7.37
N GLY A 58 4.91 -16.18 -8.09
CA GLY A 58 3.73 -16.90 -7.62
C GLY A 58 3.02 -16.23 -6.44
N ASP A 59 2.25 -17.03 -5.71
CA ASP A 59 1.48 -16.59 -4.55
C ASP A 59 2.36 -16.35 -3.31
N GLU A 60 3.64 -16.75 -3.34
CA GLU A 60 4.62 -16.34 -2.33
C GLU A 60 4.68 -14.80 -2.22
N ALA A 61 4.56 -14.08 -3.34
CA ALA A 61 4.53 -12.62 -3.32
C ALA A 61 3.40 -12.09 -2.43
N TYR A 62 2.19 -12.66 -2.52
CA TYR A 62 1.07 -12.29 -1.66
C TYR A 62 1.37 -12.57 -0.20
N ARG A 63 1.92 -13.75 0.10
CA ARG A 63 2.28 -14.16 1.47
C ARG A 63 3.27 -13.18 2.09
N GLN A 64 4.33 -12.85 1.37
CA GLN A 64 5.40 -11.97 1.84
C GLN A 64 4.92 -10.52 2.01
N ILE A 65 4.11 -10.01 1.07
CA ILE A 65 3.49 -8.69 1.17
C ILE A 65 2.54 -8.62 2.38
N ALA A 66 1.73 -9.66 2.60
CA ALA A 66 0.82 -9.73 3.74
C ALA A 66 1.59 -9.72 5.08
N LEU A 67 2.65 -10.54 5.19
CA LEU A 67 3.51 -10.58 6.38
C LEU A 67 4.17 -9.23 6.65
N PHE A 68 4.70 -8.59 5.61
CA PHE A 68 5.29 -7.25 5.73
C PHE A 68 4.26 -6.21 6.20
N ALA A 69 3.08 -6.16 5.57
CA ALA A 69 2.05 -5.19 5.90
C ALA A 69 1.51 -5.38 7.33
N LEU A 70 1.25 -6.62 7.74
CA LEU A 70 0.83 -6.94 9.10
C LEU A 70 1.92 -6.59 10.12
N GLY A 71 3.19 -6.86 9.81
CA GLY A 71 4.32 -6.51 10.68
C GLY A 71 4.43 -4.99 10.90
N LYS A 72 4.28 -4.20 9.84
CA LYS A 72 4.23 -2.73 9.94
C LYS A 72 3.02 -2.21 10.71
N TRP A 73 1.87 -2.84 10.52
CA TRP A 73 0.67 -2.47 11.26
C TRP A 73 0.78 -2.78 12.76
N PHE A 74 1.39 -3.91 13.11
CA PHE A 74 1.73 -4.28 14.48
C PHE A 74 2.66 -3.25 15.12
N GLU A 75 3.78 -2.93 14.48
CA GLU A 75 4.76 -1.94 14.93
C GLU A 75 4.09 -0.58 15.23
N THR A 76 3.24 -0.11 14.31
CA THR A 76 2.49 1.14 14.48
C THR A 76 1.59 1.11 15.72
N HIS A 77 0.94 -0.02 16.03
CA HIS A 77 0.06 -0.13 17.20
C HIS A 77 0.85 -0.22 18.50
N THR A 78 2.00 -0.89 18.50
CA THR A 78 2.87 -0.95 19.68
C THR A 78 3.48 0.40 19.99
N GLU A 79 3.96 1.13 18.98
CA GLU A 79 4.48 2.50 19.15
C GLU A 79 3.40 3.45 19.68
N ALA A 80 2.20 3.42 19.10
CA ALA A 80 1.08 4.22 19.59
C ALA A 80 0.69 3.87 21.03
N ALA A 81 0.73 2.59 21.41
CA ALA A 81 0.45 2.17 22.78
C ALA A 81 1.49 2.74 23.76
N GLU A 82 2.78 2.71 23.42
CA GLU A 82 3.85 3.29 24.23
C GLU A 82 3.65 4.79 24.45
N ASP A 83 3.28 5.53 23.39
CA ASP A 83 2.96 6.96 23.48
C ASP A 83 1.75 7.23 24.40
N PHE A 84 0.69 6.42 24.29
CA PHE A 84 -0.49 6.54 25.15
C PHE A 84 -0.19 6.17 26.61
N PHE A 85 0.67 5.18 26.87
CA PHE A 85 1.16 4.92 28.22
C PHE A 85 1.96 6.09 28.77
N GLY A 86 2.85 6.68 27.96
CA GLY A 86 3.67 7.84 28.35
C GLY A 86 2.84 9.09 28.68
N THR A 87 1.67 9.25 28.05
CA THR A 87 0.76 10.39 28.25
C THR A 87 -0.38 10.12 29.25
N GLY A 88 -0.47 8.90 29.81
CA GLY A 88 -1.48 8.51 30.79
C GLY A 88 -2.86 8.16 30.21
N GLN A 89 -2.97 8.02 28.89
CA GLN A 89 -4.18 7.60 28.17
C GLN A 89 -4.31 6.06 28.20
N LEU A 90 -4.51 5.52 29.40
CA LEU A 90 -4.52 4.06 29.62
C LEU A 90 -5.58 3.30 28.81
N PRO A 91 -6.83 3.79 28.64
CA PRO A 91 -7.82 3.08 27.82
C PRO A 91 -7.39 2.91 26.36
N GLU A 92 -6.83 3.97 25.75
CA GLU A 92 -6.34 3.97 24.38
C GLU A 92 -5.10 3.08 24.24
N ALA A 93 -4.17 3.13 25.20
CA ALA A 93 -3.01 2.24 25.23
C ALA A 93 -3.45 0.75 25.27
N CYS A 94 -4.42 0.41 26.12
CA CYS A 94 -4.97 -0.93 26.20
C CYS A 94 -5.68 -1.36 24.90
N ALA A 95 -6.39 -0.44 24.22
CA ALA A 95 -7.01 -0.70 22.93
C ALA A 95 -5.96 -1.03 21.85
N CYS A 96 -4.91 -0.22 21.74
CA CYS A 96 -3.81 -0.47 20.81
C CYS A 96 -3.12 -1.81 21.08
N MET A 97 -2.91 -2.18 22.36
CA MET A 97 -2.33 -3.48 22.72
C MET A 97 -3.24 -4.66 22.35
N MET A 98 -4.56 -4.52 22.53
CA MET A 98 -5.53 -5.54 22.10
C MET A 98 -5.51 -5.72 20.59
N ASP A 99 -5.43 -4.64 19.83
CA ASP A 99 -5.34 -4.70 18.37
C ASP A 99 -3.99 -5.27 17.91
N ALA A 100 -2.87 -4.88 18.53
CA ALA A 100 -1.56 -5.48 18.28
C ALA A 100 -1.57 -7.00 18.50
N THR A 101 -2.29 -7.48 19.53
CA THR A 101 -2.44 -8.92 19.78
C THR A 101 -3.19 -9.62 18.64
N ARG A 102 -4.29 -9.04 18.16
CA ARG A 102 -5.05 -9.58 17.02
C ARG A 102 -4.24 -9.58 15.72
N ILE A 103 -3.43 -8.55 15.50
CA ILE A 103 -2.52 -8.47 14.35
C ILE A 103 -1.45 -9.55 14.47
N SER A 104 -0.89 -9.78 15.67
CA SER A 104 0.06 -10.85 15.94
C SER A 104 -0.52 -12.24 15.66
N ASP A 105 -1.76 -12.50 16.10
CA ASP A 105 -2.45 -13.76 15.79
C ASP A 105 -2.62 -13.93 14.27
N SER A 106 -2.96 -12.85 13.56
CA SER A 106 -3.08 -12.86 12.10
C SER A 106 -1.74 -13.13 11.41
N LEU A 107 -0.63 -12.57 11.91
CA LEU A 107 0.73 -12.87 11.44
C LEU A 107 1.04 -14.36 11.57
N HIS A 108 0.75 -14.96 12.73
CA HIS A 108 0.96 -16.39 12.95
C HIS A 108 0.15 -17.24 11.98
N LEU A 109 -1.14 -16.92 11.79
CA LEU A 109 -1.98 -17.62 10.81
C LEU A 109 -1.41 -17.53 9.39
N VAL A 110 -0.97 -16.35 8.95
CA VAL A 110 -0.39 -16.19 7.59
C VAL A 110 0.94 -16.92 7.45
N CYS A 111 1.76 -16.99 8.51
CA CYS A 111 3.00 -17.78 8.50
C CYS A 111 2.75 -19.28 8.27
N GLU A 112 1.60 -19.80 8.71
CA GLU A 112 1.19 -21.19 8.52
C GLU A 112 0.57 -21.45 7.14
N VAL A 113 0.20 -20.40 6.40
CA VAL A 113 -0.29 -20.54 5.03
C VAL A 113 0.87 -20.92 4.11
N GLY A 114 0.83 -22.15 3.58
CA GLY A 114 1.77 -22.60 2.55
C GLY A 114 1.60 -21.82 1.26
N SER A 115 2.70 -21.60 0.55
CA SER A 115 2.70 -21.08 -0.82
C SER A 115 2.54 -22.23 -1.83
N LEU A 116 1.79 -21.99 -2.90
CA LEU A 116 1.62 -22.91 -4.02
C LEU A 116 2.83 -22.90 -4.97
N GLY A 117 3.67 -21.86 -4.93
CA GLY A 117 4.91 -21.79 -5.70
C GLY A 117 5.67 -20.46 -5.59
N GLY A 118 6.92 -20.46 -6.09
CA GLY A 118 7.75 -19.27 -6.19
C GLY A 118 8.56 -18.91 -4.94
N SER A 119 8.51 -19.73 -3.88
CA SER A 119 9.25 -19.46 -2.64
C SER A 119 10.77 -19.50 -2.80
N GLN A 120 11.30 -20.27 -3.76
CA GLN A 120 12.74 -20.33 -4.00
C GLN A 120 13.19 -19.15 -4.86
N GLU A 121 12.47 -18.87 -5.94
CA GLU A 121 12.69 -17.74 -6.85
C GLU A 121 12.57 -16.40 -6.11
N TRP A 122 11.64 -16.29 -5.16
CA TRP A 122 11.52 -15.14 -4.27
C TRP A 122 12.78 -14.94 -3.42
N LYS A 123 13.32 -16.01 -2.82
CA LYS A 123 14.53 -15.93 -2.01
C LYS A 123 15.74 -15.51 -2.84
N GLU A 124 15.89 -16.08 -4.04
CA GLU A 124 16.97 -15.74 -4.97
C GLU A 124 16.87 -14.28 -5.43
N MET A 125 15.66 -13.79 -5.71
CA MET A 125 15.43 -12.38 -5.99
C MET A 125 15.86 -11.50 -4.81
N LEU A 126 15.42 -11.82 -3.58
CA LEU A 126 15.78 -11.05 -2.39
C LEU A 126 17.28 -11.03 -2.16
N GLU A 127 17.96 -12.18 -2.27
CA GLU A 127 19.40 -12.28 -2.11
C GLU A 127 20.13 -11.34 -3.07
N LYS A 128 19.69 -11.31 -4.34
CA LYS A 128 20.26 -10.43 -5.35
C LYS A 128 20.00 -8.96 -5.05
N GLU A 129 18.75 -8.57 -4.78
CA GLU A 129 18.39 -7.17 -4.56
C GLU A 129 19.02 -6.60 -3.29
N ILE A 130 19.02 -7.36 -2.20
CA ILE A 130 19.63 -6.94 -0.93
C ILE A 130 21.14 -6.83 -1.08
N SER A 131 21.80 -7.81 -1.74
CA SER A 131 23.25 -7.75 -1.96
C SER A 131 23.64 -6.53 -2.78
N GLN A 132 22.88 -6.21 -3.82
CA GLN A 132 23.10 -5.02 -4.63
C GLN A 132 22.95 -3.73 -3.80
N ALA A 133 21.88 -3.61 -3.00
CA ALA A 133 21.65 -2.45 -2.16
C ALA A 133 22.76 -2.25 -1.11
N ILE A 134 23.29 -3.34 -0.53
CA ILE A 134 24.42 -3.28 0.40
C ILE A 134 25.70 -2.81 -0.30
N LEU A 135 25.97 -3.29 -1.51
CA LEU A 135 27.13 -2.84 -2.29
C LEU A 135 27.05 -1.35 -2.59
N GLU A 136 25.87 -0.87 -3.00
CA GLU A 136 25.62 0.56 -3.26
C GLU A 136 25.87 1.42 -1.99
N ASP A 137 25.37 1.00 -0.82
CA ASP A 137 25.62 1.71 0.46
C ASP A 137 27.11 1.69 0.87
N ILE A 138 27.89 0.66 0.48
CA ILE A 138 29.33 0.63 0.73
C ILE A 138 30.08 1.56 -0.22
N GLU A 139 29.69 1.62 -1.49
CA GLU A 139 30.35 2.44 -2.52
C GLU A 139 30.04 3.94 -2.37
N GLU A 140 28.89 4.30 -1.78
CA GLU A 140 28.49 5.68 -1.50
C GLU A 140 29.10 6.27 -0.21
N ARG A 141 29.86 5.47 0.56
CA ARG A 141 30.56 5.87 1.79
C ARG A 141 32.04 6.15 1.57
#